data_AF-A0A1Q3CAA0-F1
#
_entry.id   AF-A0A1Q3CAA0-F1
#
_cell.length_a   1.000
_cell.length_b   1.000
_cell.length_c   1.000
_cell.angle_alpha   90.00
_cell.angle_beta   90.00
_cell.angle_gamma   90.00
#
_symmetry.space_group_name_H-M   'P 1'
#
loop_
_entity.id
_entity.type
_entity.pdbx_description
1 polymer ?
#
loop_
_entity_poly.entity_id
_entity_poly.type
_entity_poly.pdbx_seq_one_letter_code
_entity_poly.pdbx_strand_id
1 'polypeptide(L)'
;LLEITYEGTNQVKESKISMLVHEYELFVMHDNECISDIFSRFTTIINSLKNLVTAIEEAKDLSTLPLEQLLGSLMTHETTMKNHENVEVKKKKSIAFKASKEESESDEDGD
;
A
#
# COMPACT_ATOMS: atom_id res chain seq x y z
N LEU A 1 -32.85 5.36 -2.05
CA LEU A 1 -31.87 4.29 -2.38
C LEU A 1 -30.47 4.64 -1.87
N LEU A 2 -29.92 5.82 -2.23
CA LEU A 2 -28.61 6.28 -1.74
C LEU A 2 -28.47 6.33 -0.21
N GLU A 3 -29.51 6.78 0.51
CA GLU A 3 -29.49 6.90 1.97
C GLU A 3 -29.46 5.52 2.66
N ILE A 4 -30.27 4.58 2.20
CA ILE A 4 -30.29 3.18 2.68
C ILE A 4 -28.94 2.49 2.41
N THR A 5 -28.31 2.76 1.26
CA THR A 5 -26.97 2.22 0.96
C THR A 5 -25.88 2.88 1.81
N TYR A 6 -25.95 4.19 2.04
CA TYR A 6 -24.97 4.91 2.88
C TYR A 6 -25.04 4.44 4.33
N GLU A 7 -26.25 4.32 4.87
CA GLU A 7 -26.50 3.80 6.21
C GLU A 7 -26.01 2.35 6.37
N GLY A 8 -26.21 1.50 5.36
CA GLY A 8 -25.62 0.15 5.29
C GLY A 8 -24.08 0.16 5.28
N THR A 9 -23.44 1.07 4.53
CA THR A 9 -21.96 1.16 4.53
C THR A 9 -21.39 1.66 5.85
N ASN A 10 -22.07 2.59 6.52
CA ASN A 10 -21.65 3.07 7.83
C ASN A 10 -21.82 1.99 8.90
N GLN A 11 -22.92 1.24 8.88
CA GLN A 11 -23.12 0.13 9.81
C GLN A 11 -22.03 -0.95 9.70
N VAL A 12 -21.59 -1.28 8.48
CA VAL A 12 -20.48 -2.23 8.27
C VAL A 12 -19.15 -1.70 8.80
N LYS A 13 -18.87 -0.40 8.60
CA LYS A 13 -17.66 0.25 9.14
C LYS A 13 -17.66 0.24 10.67
N GLU A 14 -18.76 0.65 11.30
CA GLU A 14 -18.93 0.66 12.75
C GLU A 14 -18.81 -0.75 13.34
N SER A 15 -19.39 -1.76 12.68
CA SER A 15 -19.26 -3.15 13.09
C SER A 15 -17.81 -3.63 13.05
N LYS A 16 -17.06 -3.27 12.01
CA LYS A 16 -15.63 -3.65 11.87
C LYS A 16 -14.76 -2.94 12.91
N ILE A 17 -15.02 -1.66 13.20
CA ILE A 17 -14.34 -0.92 14.27
C ILE A 17 -14.64 -1.56 15.62
N SER A 18 -15.92 -1.81 15.92
CA SER A 18 -16.34 -2.40 17.19
C SER A 18 -15.70 -3.78 17.42
N MET A 19 -15.58 -4.61 16.38
CA MET A 19 -14.92 -5.91 16.47
C MET A 19 -13.42 -5.77 16.80
N LEU A 20 -12.70 -4.87 16.13
CA LEU A 20 -11.27 -4.65 16.37
C LEU A 20 -11.01 -4.02 17.75
N VAL A 21 -11.88 -3.12 18.21
CA VAL A 21 -11.80 -2.54 19.57
C VAL A 21 -12.04 -3.62 20.62
N HIS A 22 -13.04 -4.48 20.43
CA HIS A 22 -13.30 -5.59 21.35
C HIS A 22 -12.12 -6.57 21.42
N GLU A 23 -11.51 -6.88 20.27
CA GLU A 23 -10.31 -7.72 20.19
C GLU A 23 -9.12 -7.10 20.93
N TYR A 24 -8.97 -5.77 20.88
CA TYR A 24 -7.98 -5.03 21.65
C TYR A 24 -8.28 -4.99 23.16
N GLU A 25 -9.53 -4.78 23.57
CA GLU A 25 -9.93 -4.74 24.98
C GLU A 25 -9.77 -6.10 25.67
N LEU A 26 -10.04 -7.19 24.96
CA LEU A 26 -9.86 -8.56 25.43
C LEU A 26 -8.43 -9.08 25.22
N PHE A 27 -7.51 -8.23 24.81
CA PHE A 27 -6.15 -8.63 24.48
C PHE A 27 -5.38 -9.04 25.74
N VAL A 28 -5.25 -10.35 25.93
CA VAL A 28 -4.47 -10.96 27.02
C VAL A 28 -3.52 -12.01 26.46
N MET A 29 -2.38 -12.14 27.12
CA MET A 29 -1.46 -13.25 26.91
C MET A 29 -2.16 -14.57 27.24
N HIS A 30 -2.10 -15.55 26.34
CA HIS A 30 -2.52 -16.91 26.65
C HIS A 30 -1.34 -17.73 27.19
N ASP A 31 -1.64 -18.75 28.01
CA ASP A 31 -0.62 -19.60 28.65
C ASP A 31 0.30 -20.33 27.65
N ASN A 32 -0.17 -20.50 26.39
CA ASN A 32 0.54 -21.21 25.32
C ASN A 32 1.17 -20.26 24.27
N GLU A 33 1.27 -18.96 24.56
CA GLU A 33 1.85 -17.98 23.64
C GLU A 33 3.19 -17.46 24.15
N CYS A 34 4.12 -17.20 23.24
CA CYS A 34 5.33 -16.45 23.55
C CYS A 34 5.08 -14.95 23.40
N ILE A 35 5.94 -14.12 24.00
CA ILE A 35 5.90 -12.66 23.86
C ILE A 35 5.90 -12.23 22.37
N SER A 36 6.63 -12.96 21.53
CA SER A 36 6.66 -12.71 20.08
C SER A 36 5.31 -12.92 19.40
N ASP A 37 4.55 -13.93 19.83
CA ASP A 37 3.24 -14.26 19.25
C ASP A 37 2.22 -13.16 19.60
N ILE A 38 2.26 -12.70 20.85
CA ILE A 38 1.46 -11.58 21.34
C ILE A 38 1.81 -10.30 20.59
N PHE A 39 3.09 -10.00 20.44
CA PHE A 39 3.50 -8.81 19.70
C PHE A 39 3.01 -8.85 18.25
N SER A 40 3.00 -10.03 17.63
CA SER A 40 2.49 -10.23 16.27
C SER A 40 0.97 -10.02 16.18
N ARG A 41 0.19 -10.57 17.11
CA ARG A 41 -1.26 -10.36 17.20
C ARG A 41 -1.60 -8.88 17.43
N PHE A 42 -0.92 -8.25 18.40
CA PHE A 42 -1.07 -6.82 18.68
C PHE A 42 -0.77 -5.95 17.45
N THR A 43 0.36 -6.23 16.78
CA THR A 43 0.75 -5.51 15.55
C THR A 43 -0.30 -5.68 14.45
N THR A 44 -0.89 -6.87 14.33
CA THR A 44 -1.96 -7.14 13.34
C THR A 44 -3.20 -6.30 13.61
N ILE A 45 -3.63 -6.20 14.87
CA ILE A 45 -4.78 -5.39 15.29
C ILE A 45 -4.53 -3.91 14.99
N ILE A 46 -3.38 -3.37 15.39
CA ILE A 46 -3.01 -1.96 15.17
C ILE A 46 -2.91 -1.63 13.69
N ASN A 47 -2.29 -2.49 12.89
CA ASN A 47 -2.18 -2.28 11.45
C ASN A 47 -3.56 -2.30 10.77
N SER A 48 -4.45 -3.20 11.19
CA SER A 48 -5.82 -3.29 10.68
C SER A 48 -6.63 -2.03 11.00
N LEU A 49 -6.52 -1.52 12.23
CA LEU A 49 -7.15 -0.27 12.64
C LEU A 49 -6.62 0.93 11.86
N LYS A 50 -5.28 1.04 11.72
CA LYS A 50 -4.64 2.11 10.97
C LYS A 50 -5.09 2.14 9.51
N ASN A 51 -5.09 0.98 8.84
CA ASN A 51 -5.54 0.87 7.46
C ASN A 51 -7.01 1.28 7.31
N LEU A 52 -7.87 0.95 8.28
CA LEU A 52 -9.27 1.34 8.25
C LEU A 52 -9.44 2.86 8.38
N VAL A 53 -8.67 3.51 9.26
CA VAL A 53 -8.65 4.97 9.41
C VAL A 53 -8.19 5.64 8.10
N THR A 54 -7.07 5.19 7.52
CA THR A 54 -6.56 5.73 6.26
C THR A 54 -7.58 5.59 5.13
N ALA A 55 -8.22 4.43 4.98
CA ALA A 55 -9.25 4.24 3.95
C ALA A 55 -10.46 5.16 4.14
N ILE A 56 -10.85 5.44 5.39
CA ILE A 56 -11.94 6.38 5.70
C ILE A 56 -11.53 7.82 5.38
N GLU A 57 -10.31 8.21 5.70
CA GLU A 57 -9.76 9.54 5.37
C GLU A 57 -9.66 9.74 3.86
N GLU A 58 -9.07 8.80 3.12
CA GLU A 58 -8.97 8.86 1.66
C GLU A 58 -10.36 8.95 1.00
N ALA A 59 -11.33 8.17 1.46
CA ALA A 59 -12.70 8.22 0.94
C ALA A 59 -13.38 9.58 1.20
N LYS A 60 -13.10 10.21 2.35
CA LYS A 60 -13.58 11.57 2.63
C LYS A 60 -12.90 12.58 1.72
N ASP A 61 -11.59 12.50 1.53
CA ASP A 61 -10.85 13.40 0.65
C ASP A 61 -11.36 13.29 -0.79
N LEU A 62 -11.60 12.08 -1.27
CA LEU A 62 -12.23 11.80 -2.58
C LEU A 62 -13.58 12.51 -2.75
N SER A 63 -14.40 12.61 -1.69
CA SER A 63 -15.68 13.31 -1.75
C SER A 63 -15.56 14.84 -1.85
N THR A 64 -14.38 15.39 -1.54
CA THR A 64 -14.09 16.83 -1.60
C THR A 64 -13.38 17.27 -2.88
N LEU A 65 -12.88 16.32 -3.68
CA LEU A 65 -12.13 16.62 -4.90
C LEU A 65 -13.05 17.15 -6.02
N PRO A 66 -12.58 18.15 -6.80
CA PRO A 66 -13.29 18.59 -8.00
C PRO A 66 -13.34 17.48 -9.05
N LEU A 67 -14.42 17.46 -9.84
CA LEU A 67 -14.72 16.40 -10.82
C LEU A 67 -13.56 16.11 -11.80
N GLU A 68 -12.87 17.16 -12.24
CA GLU A 68 -11.75 17.04 -13.19
C GLU A 68 -10.55 16.29 -12.59
N GLN A 69 -10.25 16.54 -11.31
CA GLN A 69 -9.18 15.82 -10.60
C GLN A 69 -9.57 14.36 -10.37
N LEU A 70 -10.83 14.10 -9.97
CA LEU A 70 -11.33 12.74 -9.78
C LEU A 70 -11.24 11.92 -11.08
N LEU A 71 -11.64 12.51 -12.22
CA LEU A 71 -11.52 11.89 -13.53
C LEU A 71 -10.06 11.58 -13.89
N GLY A 72 -9.15 12.51 -13.63
CA GLY A 72 -7.70 12.30 -13.83
C GLY A 72 -7.13 11.16 -12.98
N SER A 73 -7.53 11.08 -11.70
CA SER A 73 -7.14 9.99 -10.80
C SER A 73 -7.65 8.62 -11.28
N LEU A 74 -8.92 8.55 -11.71
CA LEU A 74 -9.53 7.33 -12.26
C LEU A 74 -8.80 6.84 -13.51
N MET A 75 -8.52 7.74 -14.45
CA MET A 75 -7.81 7.41 -15.70
C MET A 75 -6.38 6.89 -15.44
N THR A 76 -5.70 7.48 -14.46
CA THR A 76 -4.36 7.04 -14.02
C THR A 76 -4.40 5.65 -13.39
N HIS A 77 -5.35 5.40 -12.49
CA HIS A 77 -5.52 4.10 -11.85
C HIS A 77 -5.85 3.00 -12.87
N GLU A 78 -6.79 3.26 -13.78
CA GLU A 78 -7.15 2.34 -14.88
C GLU A 78 -5.92 1.99 -15.74
N THR A 79 -5.12 2.99 -16.11
CA THR A 79 -3.90 2.79 -16.90
C THR A 79 -2.86 1.95 -16.15
N THR A 80 -2.70 2.20 -14.85
CA THR A 80 -1.76 1.44 -14.01
C THR A 80 -2.18 -0.03 -13.87
N MET A 81 -3.48 -0.29 -13.69
CA MET A 81 -4.02 -1.66 -13.64
C MET A 81 -3.83 -2.41 -14.96
N LYS A 82 -4.16 -1.78 -16.10
CA LYS A 82 -3.97 -2.38 -17.44
C LYS A 82 -2.49 -2.66 -17.73
N ASN A 83 -1.59 -1.84 -17.23
CA ASN A 83 -0.15 -2.08 -17.37
C ASN A 83 0.30 -3.30 -16.53
N HIS A 84 -0.31 -3.57 -15.38
CA HIS A 84 0.03 -4.71 -14.52
C HIS A 84 -0.43 -6.08 -15.09
N GLU A 85 -1.48 -6.12 -15.92
CA GLU A 85 -1.85 -7.33 -16.70
C GLU A 85 -0.83 -7.67 -17.81
N ASN A 86 0.01 -6.73 -18.25
CA ASN A 86 1.05 -6.97 -19.26
C ASN A 86 2.42 -7.34 -18.66
N VAL A 87 2.62 -7.15 -17.34
CA VAL A 87 3.95 -7.26 -16.70
C VAL A 87 4.33 -8.68 -16.31
N GLU A 88 3.38 -9.60 -16.11
CA GLU A 88 3.73 -11.02 -15.82
C GLU A 88 4.48 -11.69 -16.98
N VAL A 89 4.42 -11.15 -18.21
CA VAL A 89 5.09 -11.74 -19.40
C VAL A 89 6.46 -11.10 -19.71
N LYS A 90 6.87 -9.98 -19.09
CA LYS A 90 8.07 -9.23 -19.55
C LYS A 90 9.09 -8.80 -18.49
N LYS A 91 9.27 -9.55 -17.40
CA LYS A 91 10.47 -9.38 -16.54
C LYS A 91 11.71 -10.07 -17.10
N LYS A 92 12.30 -9.56 -18.19
CA LYS A 92 13.73 -9.75 -18.52
C LYS A 92 14.26 -8.57 -19.35
N LYS A 93 14.72 -7.51 -18.68
CA LYS A 93 15.77 -6.64 -19.24
C LYS A 93 16.78 -6.35 -18.14
N SER A 94 17.86 -7.12 -18.13
CA SER A 94 19.06 -6.83 -17.37
C SER A 94 19.71 -5.59 -17.99
N ILE A 95 19.82 -4.51 -17.23
CA ILE A 95 20.63 -3.35 -17.64
C ILE A 95 22.05 -3.57 -17.14
N ALA A 96 22.92 -4.05 -18.02
CA ALA A 96 24.35 -4.14 -17.73
C ALA A 96 24.98 -2.75 -17.92
N PHE A 97 25.61 -2.23 -16.87
CA PHE A 97 26.33 -0.96 -16.88
C PHE A 97 27.72 -1.20 -17.49
N LYS A 98 28.04 -0.53 -18.61
CA LYS A 98 29.40 -0.52 -19.18
C LYS A 98 30.18 0.64 -18.57
N ALA A 99 31.21 0.31 -17.80
CA ALA A 99 32.22 1.29 -17.38
C ALA A 99 33.15 1.58 -18.57
N SER A 100 33.23 2.84 -18.99
CA SER A 100 34.24 3.28 -19.94
C SER A 100 35.56 3.45 -19.20
N LYS A 101 36.56 2.65 -19.55
CA LYS A 101 37.96 2.92 -19.20
C LYS A 101 38.54 3.76 -20.32
N GLU A 102 38.89 5.00 -20.02
CA GLU A 102 39.73 5.81 -20.90
C GLU A 102 41.14 5.22 -20.84
N GLU A 103 41.55 4.58 -21.93
CA GLU A 103 42.95 4.29 -22.21
C GLU A 103 43.57 5.58 -22.75
N SER A 104 44.34 6.26 -21.89
CA SER A 104 45.32 7.23 -22.35
C SER A 104 46.62 6.48 -22.63
N GLU A 105 46.77 5.98 -23.85
CA GLU A 105 48.08 5.69 -24.43
C GLU A 105 48.69 7.03 -24.85
N SER A 106 49.87 7.33 -24.33
CA SER A 106 50.73 8.40 -24.83
C SER A 106 52.15 7.88 -24.73
N ASP A 107 52.62 7.40 -25.87
CA ASP A 107 53.99 6.94 -26.12
C ASP A 107 54.98 8.13 -26.24
N GLU A 108 56.27 7.76 -26.08
CA GLU A 108 57.52 8.46 -26.45
C GLU A 108 57.98 9.63 -25.54
N ASP A 109 59.25 9.79 -25.09
CA ASP A 109 60.55 9.14 -25.35
C ASP A 109 61.59 9.66 -24.31
N GLY A 110 62.72 8.94 -24.10
CA GLY A 110 64.03 9.57 -23.82
C GLY A 110 64.93 9.01 -22.71
N ASP A 111 65.84 8.08 -23.05
CA ASP A 111 67.33 8.23 -23.14
C ASP A 111 67.97 6.86 -23.47
#